data_AF-A0A101H297-F1
#
_entry.id   AF-A0A101H297-F1
#
_cell.length_a   1.000
_cell.length_b   1.000
_cell.length_c   1.000
_cell.angle_alpha   90.00
_cell.angle_beta   90.00
_cell.angle_gamma   90.00
#
_symmetry.space_group_name_H-M   'P 1'
#
loop_
_entity.id
_entity.type
_entity.pdbx_description
1 polymer ?
#
loop_
_entity_poly.entity_id
_entity_poly.type
_entity_poly.pdbx_seq_one_letter_code
_entity_poly.pdbx_strand_id
1 'polypeptide(L)'
;IDSTLENLLKRMQKNKTNILISHAPPFGILDEVTPDVHVGSVSVRKHLNAFDLICCAHIHEQRGVVKEGNTLVVNPGPASEGYGALIQIGDGDGEIEIELISVLPAEAQDN
;
A
#
# COMPACT_ATOMS: atom_id res chain seq x y z
N ILE A 1 -6.89 -6.80 -15.04
CA ILE A 1 -6.15 -7.08 -13.79
C ILE A 1 -6.91 -8.03 -12.86
N ASP A 2 -8.25 -7.96 -12.80
CA ASP A 2 -9.05 -8.83 -11.93
C ASP A 2 -8.84 -10.33 -12.15
N SER A 3 -9.04 -10.80 -13.38
CA SER A 3 -8.74 -12.18 -13.74
C SER A 3 -7.27 -12.55 -13.54
N THR A 4 -6.35 -11.59 -13.62
CA THR A 4 -4.92 -11.81 -13.34
C THR A 4 -4.69 -12.09 -11.87
N LEU A 5 -5.25 -11.26 -10.97
CA LEU A 5 -5.16 -11.45 -9.52
C LEU A 5 -5.85 -12.74 -9.09
N GLU A 6 -7.07 -13.01 -9.59
CA GLU A 6 -7.78 -14.25 -9.29
C GLU A 6 -6.96 -15.49 -9.67
N ASN A 7 -6.33 -15.50 -10.84
CA ASN A 7 -5.52 -16.63 -11.30
C ASN A 7 -4.20 -16.77 -10.52
N LEU A 8 -3.59 -15.65 -10.11
CA LEU A 8 -2.39 -15.65 -9.28
C LEU A 8 -2.71 -16.23 -7.90
N LEU A 9 -3.78 -15.75 -7.26
CA LEU A 9 -4.18 -16.20 -5.92
C LEU A 9 -4.52 -17.69 -5.87
N LYS A 10 -5.11 -18.24 -6.94
CA LYS A 10 -5.35 -19.70 -7.05
C LYS A 10 -4.08 -20.54 -7.05
N ARG A 11 -2.94 -19.95 -7.45
CA ARG A 11 -1.63 -20.64 -7.56
C ARG A 11 -0.68 -20.25 -6.43
N MET A 12 -1.00 -19.21 -5.68
CA MET A 12 -0.19 -18.71 -4.59
C MET A 12 -0.21 -19.73 -3.46
N GLN A 13 0.96 -20.20 -3.06
CA GLN A 13 1.10 -21.01 -1.86
C GLN A 13 0.92 -20.14 -0.63
N LYS A 14 0.46 -20.73 0.47
CA LYS A 14 0.31 -20.00 1.74
C LYS A 14 1.71 -19.68 2.29
N ASN A 15 2.21 -18.50 1.95
CA ASN A 15 3.42 -17.97 2.57
C ASN A 15 3.10 -17.41 3.95
N LYS A 16 4.14 -17.23 4.75
CA LYS A 16 4.06 -16.57 6.05
C LYS A 16 3.61 -15.11 5.96
N THR A 17 4.08 -14.41 4.92
CA THR A 17 3.73 -13.02 4.63
C THR A 17 3.51 -12.89 3.12
N ASN A 18 2.34 -12.41 2.72
CA ASN A 18 1.98 -12.17 1.33
C ASN A 18 1.92 -10.66 1.08
N ILE A 19 2.76 -10.18 0.16
CA ILE A 19 2.89 -8.74 -0.14
C ILE A 19 2.50 -8.52 -1.60
N LEU A 20 1.55 -7.60 -1.82
CA LEU A 20 1.23 -7.10 -3.15
C LEU A 20 1.96 -5.77 -3.38
N ILE A 21 2.64 -5.65 -4.52
CA ILE A 21 3.11 -4.37 -5.03
C ILE A 21 2.27 -4.04 -6.26
N SER A 22 1.49 -2.96 -6.20
CA SER A 22 0.67 -2.49 -7.32
C SER A 22 0.87 -0.99 -7.51
N HIS A 23 0.85 -0.50 -8.74
CA HIS A 23 0.94 0.96 -8.93
C HIS A 23 -0.34 1.66 -8.41
N ALA A 24 -1.52 1.17 -8.79
CA ALA A 24 -2.79 1.70 -8.33
C ALA A 24 -3.05 1.29 -6.86
N PRO A 25 -3.55 2.20 -6.00
CA PRO A 25 -4.05 1.86 -4.68
C PRO A 25 -5.34 1.01 -4.77
N PRO A 26 -5.74 0.34 -3.67
CA PRO A 26 -7.08 -0.20 -3.56
C PRO A 26 -8.13 0.91 -3.62
N PHE A 27 -9.24 0.70 -4.33
CA PHE A 27 -10.34 1.66 -4.36
C PHE A 27 -10.86 1.97 -2.94
N GLY A 28 -10.95 3.26 -2.60
CA GLY A 28 -11.35 3.75 -1.29
C GLY A 28 -10.26 3.71 -0.21
N ILE A 29 -9.00 3.43 -0.56
CA ILE A 29 -7.85 3.47 0.36
C ILE A 29 -6.69 4.19 -0.31
N LEU A 30 -6.28 5.34 0.24
CA LEU A 30 -5.15 6.13 -0.23
C LEU A 30 -5.22 6.46 -1.73
N ASP A 31 -6.44 6.69 -2.23
CA ASP A 31 -6.75 6.84 -3.66
C ASP A 31 -7.62 8.05 -3.99
N GLU A 32 -7.81 8.95 -3.03
CA GLU A 32 -8.58 10.17 -3.19
C GLU A 32 -7.75 11.28 -3.87
N VAL A 33 -8.20 11.76 -5.02
CA VAL A 33 -7.54 12.88 -5.76
C VAL A 33 -8.13 14.25 -5.40
N THR A 34 -9.38 14.26 -4.97
CA THR A 34 -10.14 15.41 -4.45
C THR A 34 -11.22 14.85 -3.52
N PRO A 35 -11.78 15.63 -2.57
CA PRO A 35 -12.76 15.11 -1.62
C PRO A 35 -13.85 14.25 -2.26
N ASP A 36 -14.04 13.03 -1.74
CA ASP A 36 -15.01 12.03 -2.20
C ASP A 36 -14.80 11.50 -3.64
N VAL A 37 -13.67 11.80 -4.30
CA VAL A 37 -13.33 11.31 -5.64
C VAL A 37 -12.19 10.29 -5.56
N HIS A 38 -12.58 9.02 -5.59
CA HIS A 38 -11.69 7.86 -5.54
C HIS A 38 -11.40 7.31 -6.93
N VAL A 39 -10.12 7.08 -7.23
CA VAL A 39 -9.67 6.57 -8.55
C VAL A 39 -8.84 5.29 -8.46
N GLY A 40 -8.83 4.66 -7.28
CA GLY A 40 -8.12 3.41 -7.03
C GLY A 40 -8.72 2.21 -7.76
N SER A 41 -8.05 1.07 -7.65
CA SER A 41 -8.44 -0.16 -8.29
C SER A 41 -9.48 -0.92 -7.48
N VAL A 42 -10.69 -1.05 -8.03
CA VAL A 42 -11.76 -1.92 -7.48
C VAL A 42 -11.29 -3.37 -7.40
N SER A 43 -10.44 -3.79 -8.33
CA SER A 43 -9.90 -5.16 -8.37
C SER A 43 -8.88 -5.43 -7.27
N VAL A 44 -7.99 -4.47 -6.98
CA VAL A 44 -7.08 -4.58 -5.82
C VAL A 44 -7.89 -4.60 -4.53
N ARG A 45 -8.88 -3.72 -4.40
CA ARG A 45 -9.82 -3.70 -3.25
C ARG A 45 -10.54 -5.04 -3.06
N LYS A 46 -11.04 -5.65 -4.13
CA LYS A 46 -11.72 -6.97 -4.10
C LYS A 46 -10.82 -8.08 -3.53
N HIS A 47 -9.52 -8.01 -3.78
CA HIS A 47 -8.55 -9.03 -3.39
C HIS A 47 -7.71 -8.66 -2.16
N LEU A 48 -8.05 -7.57 -1.47
CA LEU A 48 -7.25 -7.00 -0.38
C LEU A 48 -6.90 -8.01 0.71
N ASN A 49 -7.90 -8.78 1.16
CA ASN A 49 -7.77 -9.77 2.24
C ASN A 49 -6.87 -10.97 1.91
N ALA A 50 -6.36 -11.07 0.68
CA ALA A 50 -5.42 -12.12 0.30
C ALA A 50 -3.96 -11.75 0.62
N PHE A 51 -3.71 -10.52 1.07
CA PHE A 51 -2.38 -9.97 1.34
C PHE A 51 -2.29 -9.44 2.77
N ASP A 52 -1.11 -9.51 3.35
CA ASP A 52 -0.78 -8.92 4.65
C ASP A 52 -0.34 -7.45 4.48
N LEU A 53 0.26 -7.13 3.32
CA LEU A 53 0.69 -5.78 2.95
C LEU A 53 0.42 -5.49 1.47
N ILE A 54 -0.07 -4.30 1.16
CA ILE A 54 -0.18 -3.74 -0.18
C ILE A 54 0.66 -2.46 -0.24
N CYS A 55 1.70 -2.46 -1.06
CA CYS A 55 2.46 -1.26 -1.41
C CYS A 55 1.87 -0.65 -2.68
N CYS A 56 1.38 0.58 -2.59
CA CYS A 56 0.78 1.31 -3.70
C CYS A 56 1.46 2.66 -3.97
N ALA A 57 1.03 3.33 -5.04
CA ALA A 57 1.49 4.65 -5.43
C ALA A 57 0.33 5.38 -6.17
N HIS A 58 0.63 6.05 -7.28
CA HIS A 58 -0.29 6.74 -8.18
C HIS A 58 -0.84 8.07 -7.65
N ILE A 59 -1.34 8.12 -6.41
CA ILE A 59 -1.95 9.33 -5.86
C ILE A 59 -0.96 10.00 -4.91
N HIS A 60 -0.33 11.09 -5.37
CA HIS A 60 0.80 11.70 -4.68
C HIS A 60 0.38 12.37 -3.36
N GLU A 61 -0.85 12.88 -3.32
CA GLU A 61 -1.48 13.58 -2.20
C GLU A 61 -1.93 12.64 -1.08
N GLN A 62 -1.93 11.32 -1.33
CA GLN A 62 -2.41 10.29 -0.41
C GLN A 62 -1.25 9.46 0.15
N ARG A 63 -0.12 10.09 0.45
CA ARG A 63 0.97 9.46 1.24
C ARG A 63 0.41 9.02 2.60
N GLY A 64 0.60 7.77 2.97
CA GLY A 64 0.02 7.25 4.20
C GLY A 64 0.19 5.76 4.41
N VAL A 65 -0.17 5.32 5.62
CA VAL A 65 -0.34 3.91 5.99
C VAL A 65 -1.74 3.73 6.56
N VAL A 66 -2.49 2.80 6.00
CA VAL A 66 -3.85 2.45 6.46
C VAL A 66 -3.91 0.96 6.75
N LYS A 67 -4.57 0.58 7.85
CA LYS A 67 -4.89 -0.82 8.13
C LYS A 67 -6.35 -1.07 7.80
N GLU A 68 -6.61 -1.94 6.83
CA GLU A 68 -7.94 -2.41 6.46
C GLU A 68 -8.06 -3.88 6.84
N GLY A 69 -8.85 -4.17 7.88
CA GLY A 69 -8.91 -5.52 8.45
C GLY A 69 -7.53 -5.99 8.93
N ASN A 70 -7.00 -7.04 8.30
CA ASN A 70 -5.67 -7.60 8.59
C ASN A 70 -4.60 -7.12 7.61
N THR A 71 -4.95 -6.35 6.59
CA THR A 71 -4.03 -5.92 5.54
C THR A 71 -3.56 -4.49 5.81
N LEU A 72 -2.24 -4.28 5.82
CA LEU A 72 -1.66 -2.95 5.78
C LEU A 72 -1.60 -2.46 4.33
N VAL A 73 -1.88 -1.19 4.10
CA VAL A 73 -1.75 -0.53 2.80
C VAL A 73 -0.84 0.68 3.00
N VAL A 74 0.22 0.78 2.20
CA VAL A 74 1.18 1.87 2.26
C VAL A 74 1.31 2.55 0.90
N ASN A 75 1.12 3.86 0.89
CA ASN A 75 1.54 4.74 -0.19
C ASN A 75 2.70 5.58 0.34
N PRO A 76 3.94 5.37 -0.14
CA PRO A 76 5.11 6.09 0.38
C PRO A 76 5.12 7.58 0.00
N GLY A 77 4.29 8.00 -0.94
CA GLY A 77 4.35 9.33 -1.55
C GLY A 77 5.41 9.43 -2.66
N PRO A 78 5.48 10.58 -3.34
CA PRO A 78 6.36 10.78 -4.47
C PRO A 78 7.84 10.84 -4.06
N ALA A 79 8.65 9.92 -4.62
CA ALA A 79 10.10 9.92 -4.41
C ALA A 79 10.78 11.20 -4.91
N SER A 80 10.20 11.90 -5.91
CA SER A 80 10.69 13.19 -6.41
C SER A 80 10.63 14.32 -5.38
N GLU A 81 9.77 14.18 -4.37
CA GLU A 81 9.67 15.10 -3.23
C GLU A 81 10.45 14.58 -2.02
N GLY A 82 11.22 13.51 -2.19
CA GLY A 82 12.06 12.94 -1.16
C GLY A 82 11.35 11.99 -0.20
N TYR A 83 10.11 11.58 -0.48
CA TYR A 83 9.39 10.63 0.37
C TYR A 83 9.72 9.16 0.07
N GLY A 84 9.53 8.31 1.09
CA GLY A 84 9.67 6.86 1.00
C GLY A 84 8.96 6.14 2.15
N ALA A 85 9.03 4.81 2.15
CA ALA A 85 8.60 3.98 3.27
C ALA A 85 9.67 2.92 3.58
N LEU A 86 10.03 2.78 4.86
CA LEU A 86 10.84 1.69 5.37
C LEU A 86 9.91 0.61 5.92
N ILE A 87 10.00 -0.60 5.39
CA ILE A 87 9.16 -1.74 5.78
C ILE A 87 10.05 -2.81 6.38
N GLN A 88 9.81 -3.17 7.62
CA GLN A 88 10.48 -4.27 8.32
C GLN A 88 9.51 -5.44 8.46
N ILE A 89 9.96 -6.62 8.06
CA ILE A 89 9.18 -7.86 8.13
C ILE A 89 9.86 -8.76 9.17
N GLY A 90 9.15 -9.07 10.24
CA GLY A 90 9.66 -9.85 11.36
C GLY A 90 9.61 -11.36 11.16
N ASP A 91 10.10 -12.07 12.17
CA ASP A 91 10.12 -13.52 12.25
C ASP A 91 8.86 -14.11 12.90
N GLY A 92 7.90 -13.29 13.33
CA GLY A 92 6.54 -13.71 13.69
C GLY A 92 5.57 -13.69 12.50
N ASP A 93 4.42 -14.35 12.66
CA ASP A 93 3.31 -14.24 11.69
C ASP A 93 2.71 -12.83 11.76
N GLY A 94 2.70 -12.10 10.63
CA GLY A 94 2.09 -10.77 10.56
C GLY A 94 2.88 -9.64 11.25
N GLU A 95 4.14 -9.88 11.64
CA GLU A 95 5.03 -8.82 12.13
C GLU A 95 5.49 -7.95 10.95
N ILE A 96 4.79 -6.84 10.74
CA ILE A 96 5.12 -5.84 9.73
C ILE A 96 5.13 -4.46 10.41
N GLU A 97 6.29 -3.81 10.40
CA GLU A 97 6.45 -2.43 10.84
C GLU A 97 6.71 -1.54 9.63
N ILE A 98 6.04 -0.38 9.59
CA ILE A 98 6.11 0.56 8.47
C ILE A 98 6.40 1.95 9.02
N GLU A 99 7.48 2.56 8.55
CA GLU A 99 7.85 3.94 8.84
C GLU A 99 7.86 4.75 7.54
N LEU A 100 7.08 5.83 7.49
CA LEU A 100 7.12 6.76 6.38
C LEU A 100 8.32 7.70 6.55
N ILE A 101 9.28 7.61 5.64
CA ILE A 101 10.52 8.38 5.69
C ILE A 101 10.50 9.57 4.73
N SER A 102 11.36 10.54 4.98
CA SER A 102 11.66 11.64 4.05
C SER A 102 13.14 11.97 4.09
N VAL A 103 13.74 12.23 2.92
CA VAL A 103 15.13 12.70 2.79
C VAL A 103 15.23 14.23 2.82
N LEU A 104 14.10 14.93 2.93
CA LEU A 104 14.11 16.37 3.16
C LEU A 104 14.61 16.66 4.58
N PRO A 105 15.33 17.78 4.80
CA PRO A 105 15.69 18.22 6.15
C PRO A 105 14.44 18.30 7.03
N ALA A 106 14.56 18.01 8.33
CA ALA A 106 13.45 18.04 9.28
C ALA A 106 12.68 19.38 9.28
N GLU A 107 13.36 20.47 8.92
CA GLU A 107 12.83 21.83 8.80
C GLU A 107 11.88 22.03 7.59
N ALA A 108 11.88 21.09 6.64
CA ALA A 108 11.06 21.10 5.42
C ALA A 108 10.04 19.96 5.38
N GLN A 109 9.91 19.20 6.48
CA GLN A 109 8.93 18.13 6.65
C GLN A 109 7.73 18.67 7.44
N ASP A 110 6.85 19.48 6.82
CA ASP A 110 5.56 19.82 7.42
C ASP A 110 4.50 20.12 6.33
N ASN A 111 3.62 19.15 6.13
CA ASN A 111 2.15 19.22 6.31
C ASN A 111 1.55 17.84 6.00
#